data_AF-A0A8T6Q3L3-F1
#
_entry.id   AF-A0A8T6Q3L3-F1
#
_cell.length_a   1.000
_cell.length_b   1.000
_cell.length_c   1.000
_cell.angle_alpha   90.00
_cell.angle_beta   90.00
_cell.angle_gamma   90.00
#
_symmetry.space_group_name_H-M   'P 1'
#
loop_
_entity.id
_entity.type
_entity.pdbx_description
1 polymer ?
#
loop_
_entity_poly.entity_id
_entity_poly.type
_entity_poly.pdbx_seq_one_letter_code
_entity_poly.pdbx_strand_id
1 'polypeptide(L)'
;PVVSSRDHSSITIDNVSYYAGDDIKVRVELKDDSNQPVAYQKEELVKAVTVENSKPGATIVWHEEQPGVYTANYPAHKQGTALRAQLSLHNWNAPLQSHIYNIEANQNKARVATLSATNNDVYADKKTFNTLTSNITDESDNP
;
A
#
# COMPACT_ATOMS: atom_id res chain seq x y z
N PRO A 1 24.03 7.27 20.80
CA PRO A 1 23.04 6.45 20.06
C PRO A 1 23.76 5.69 18.94
N VAL A 2 23.51 4.38 18.82
CA VAL A 2 23.96 3.63 17.63
C VAL A 2 23.11 4.11 16.45
N VAL A 3 23.74 4.46 15.34
CA VAL A 3 23.09 5.05 14.16
C VAL A 3 23.08 4.00 13.06
N SER A 4 21.93 3.82 12.40
CA SER A 4 21.83 2.89 11.27
C SER A 4 22.56 3.40 10.04
N SER A 5 23.23 2.47 9.37
CA SER A 5 23.88 2.64 8.09
C SER A 5 22.93 2.27 6.96
N ARG A 6 22.85 3.14 5.94
CA ARG A 6 22.05 2.86 4.75
C ARG A 6 22.56 1.62 4.01
N ASP A 7 23.87 1.46 3.93
CA ASP A 7 24.51 0.46 3.08
C ASP A 7 24.45 -0.95 3.67
N HIS A 8 24.16 -1.07 4.98
CA HIS A 8 23.97 -2.35 5.67
C HIS A 8 22.52 -2.64 6.05
N SER A 9 21.60 -1.71 5.78
CA SER A 9 20.18 -1.84 6.08
C SER A 9 19.38 -2.23 4.85
N SER A 10 18.16 -2.71 5.04
CA SER A 10 17.28 -3.12 3.93
C SER A 10 15.80 -2.91 4.24
N ILE A 11 15.00 -2.80 3.19
CA ILE A 11 13.54 -2.87 3.23
C ILE A 11 13.06 -3.86 2.16
N THR A 12 12.12 -4.72 2.55
CA THR A 12 11.57 -5.79 1.71
C THR A 12 10.07 -5.89 1.91
N ILE A 13 9.40 -6.54 0.97
CA ILE A 13 7.98 -6.88 1.00
C ILE A 13 7.83 -8.37 0.70
N ASP A 14 6.71 -8.96 1.11
CA ASP A 14 6.48 -10.41 1.03
C ASP A 14 5.96 -10.90 -0.33
N ASN A 15 5.41 -10.02 -1.17
CA ASN A 15 4.84 -10.37 -2.46
C ASN A 15 5.04 -9.26 -3.50
N VAL A 16 4.79 -9.57 -4.77
CA VAL A 16 4.88 -8.65 -5.90
C VAL A 16 3.51 -8.29 -6.50
N SER A 17 2.44 -8.93 -6.02
CA SER A 17 1.07 -8.62 -6.42
C SER A 17 0.11 -8.80 -5.25
N TYR A 18 -0.82 -7.87 -5.09
CA TYR A 18 -1.82 -7.82 -4.03
C TYR A 18 -3.17 -7.40 -4.63
N TYR A 19 -4.26 -7.80 -3.99
CA TYR A 19 -5.56 -7.15 -4.20
C TYR A 19 -5.75 -6.03 -3.18
N ALA A 20 -6.56 -5.03 -3.52
CA ALA A 20 -7.00 -4.05 -2.54
C ALA A 20 -7.70 -4.74 -1.35
N GLY A 21 -7.34 -4.32 -0.14
CA GLY A 21 -7.73 -4.94 1.12
C GLY A 21 -6.79 -6.02 1.64
N ASP A 22 -5.81 -6.48 0.85
CA ASP A 22 -4.75 -7.38 1.34
C ASP A 22 -3.76 -6.66 2.26
N ASP A 23 -3.01 -7.41 3.06
CA ASP A 23 -1.89 -6.89 3.85
C ASP A 23 -0.57 -7.00 3.07
N ILE A 24 0.08 -5.85 2.82
CA ILE A 24 1.46 -5.77 2.35
C ILE A 24 2.37 -5.91 3.58
N LYS A 25 3.08 -7.04 3.71
CA LYS A 25 3.98 -7.23 4.85
C LYS A 25 5.34 -6.62 4.52
N VAL A 26 5.65 -5.52 5.19
CA VAL A 26 6.94 -4.85 5.07
C VAL A 26 7.88 -5.40 6.13
N ARG A 27 9.11 -5.71 5.71
CA ARG A 27 10.19 -6.11 6.61
C ARG A 27 11.40 -5.21 6.43
N VAL A 28 11.88 -4.64 7.53
CA VAL A 28 13.05 -3.77 7.58
C VAL A 28 14.14 -4.43 8.42
N GLU A 29 15.37 -4.44 7.92
CA GLU A 29 16.56 -4.73 8.74
C GLU A 29 17.38 -3.45 8.89
N LEU A 30 17.66 -3.05 10.13
CA LEU A 30 18.53 -1.93 10.46
C LEU A 30 19.84 -2.44 11.04
N LYS A 31 20.95 -2.05 10.41
CA LYS A 31 22.31 -2.31 10.89
C LYS A 31 23.13 -1.04 10.87
N ASP A 32 24.13 -0.94 11.73
CA ASP A 32 25.11 0.16 11.74
C ASP A 32 26.27 -0.10 10.75
N ASP A 33 27.25 0.81 10.70
CA ASP A 33 28.43 0.69 9.82
C ASP A 33 29.34 -0.50 10.18
N SER A 34 29.18 -1.09 11.37
CA SER A 34 29.90 -2.29 11.80
C SER A 34 29.11 -3.58 11.57
N ASN A 35 28.02 -3.51 10.81
CA ASN A 35 27.08 -4.62 10.58
C ASN A 35 26.37 -5.14 11.85
N GLN A 36 26.33 -4.34 12.92
CA GLN A 36 25.61 -4.69 14.14
C GLN A 36 24.15 -4.24 14.08
N PRO A 37 23.20 -5.01 14.64
CA PRO A 37 21.78 -4.66 14.60
C PRO A 37 21.48 -3.39 15.39
N VAL A 38 20.61 -2.53 14.84
CA VAL A 38 20.14 -1.31 15.52
C VAL A 38 18.74 -1.54 16.07
N ALA A 39 18.65 -1.84 17.36
CA ALA A 39 17.41 -2.20 18.04
C ALA A 39 16.56 -1.01 18.50
N TYR A 40 15.31 -1.28 18.92
CA TYR A 40 14.36 -0.32 19.52
C TYR A 40 13.93 0.86 18.63
N GLN A 41 13.90 0.69 17.31
CA GLN A 41 13.58 1.77 16.34
C GLN A 41 12.11 1.84 15.88
N LYS A 42 11.19 1.13 16.56
CA LYS A 42 9.78 1.03 16.14
C LYS A 42 9.10 2.38 15.92
N GLU A 43 9.29 3.33 16.82
CA GLU A 43 8.67 4.67 16.71
C GLU A 43 9.23 5.50 15.57
N GLU A 44 10.51 5.30 15.23
CA GLU A 44 11.15 5.97 14.11
C GLU A 44 10.65 5.40 12.79
N LEU A 45 10.47 4.08 12.71
CA LEU A 45 9.95 3.41 11.51
C LEU A 45 8.53 3.81 11.14
N VAL A 46 7.69 4.20 12.11
CA VAL A 46 6.35 4.77 11.84
C VAL A 46 6.44 6.03 10.96
N LYS A 47 7.52 6.81 11.10
CA LYS A 47 7.73 8.07 10.38
C LYS A 47 8.57 7.88 9.12
N ALA A 48 9.50 6.93 9.16
CA ALA A 48 10.51 6.74 8.14
C ALA A 48 10.07 5.85 6.96
N VAL A 49 9.05 5.00 7.16
CA VAL A 49 8.57 4.07 6.12
C VAL A 49 7.31 4.58 5.45
N THR A 50 7.35 4.65 4.12
CA THR A 50 6.19 4.92 3.27
C THR A 50 5.93 3.73 2.35
N VAL A 51 4.66 3.43 2.09
CA VAL A 51 4.23 2.34 1.21
C VAL A 51 3.23 2.90 0.22
N GLU A 52 3.61 2.93 -1.06
CA GLU A 52 2.78 3.50 -2.12
C GLU A 52 1.43 2.78 -2.21
N ASN A 53 0.36 3.56 -2.37
CA ASN A 53 -1.01 3.07 -2.46
C ASN A 53 -1.50 2.19 -1.29
N SER A 54 -0.85 2.26 -0.13
CA SER A 54 -1.43 1.75 1.12
C SER A 54 -2.56 2.66 1.63
N LYS A 55 -3.42 2.13 2.50
CA LYS A 55 -4.59 2.83 3.04
C LYS A 55 -4.18 4.05 3.87
N PRO A 56 -4.58 5.28 3.47
CA PRO A 56 -4.30 6.48 4.24
C PRO A 56 -4.92 6.43 5.64
N GLY A 57 -4.18 6.90 6.64
CA GLY A 57 -4.67 6.97 8.03
C GLY A 57 -4.76 5.61 8.74
N ALA A 58 -4.31 4.51 8.12
CA ALA A 58 -4.19 3.24 8.81
C ALA A 58 -3.18 3.35 9.97
N THR A 59 -3.53 2.77 11.12
CA THR A 59 -2.60 2.64 12.23
C THR A 59 -1.63 1.50 11.92
N ILE A 60 -0.37 1.84 11.70
CA ILE A 60 0.71 0.87 11.44
C ILE A 60 1.43 0.58 12.75
N VAL A 61 1.54 -0.70 13.09
CA VAL A 61 2.24 -1.17 14.28
C VAL A 61 3.46 -1.97 13.84
N TRP A 62 4.64 -1.48 14.21
CA TRP A 62 5.89 -2.20 13.98
C TRP A 62 6.15 -3.20 15.11
N HIS A 63 6.52 -4.41 14.74
CA HIS A 63 7.01 -5.44 15.64
C HIS A 63 8.52 -5.63 15.43
N GLU A 64 9.27 -5.82 16.50
CA GLU A 64 10.69 -6.15 16.44
C GLU A 64 10.81 -7.64 16.74
N GLU A 65 11.07 -8.43 15.70
CA GLU A 65 11.13 -9.91 15.79
C GLU A 65 12.42 -10.36 16.47
N GLN A 66 13.49 -9.63 16.22
CA GLN A 66 14.82 -9.77 16.83
C GLN A 66 15.52 -8.41 16.73
N PRO A 67 16.60 -8.15 17.51
CA PRO A 67 17.29 -6.86 17.47
C PRO A 67 17.57 -6.39 16.04
N GLY A 68 17.06 -5.22 15.69
CA GLY A 68 17.27 -4.60 14.38
C GLY A 68 16.46 -5.17 13.22
N VAL A 69 15.54 -6.12 13.47
CA VAL A 69 14.64 -6.67 12.44
C VAL A 69 13.20 -6.38 12.78
N TYR A 70 12.53 -5.69 11.87
CA TYR A 70 11.20 -5.14 12.08
C TYR A 70 10.21 -5.59 11.01
N THR A 71 8.97 -5.81 11.42
CA THR A 71 7.85 -6.21 10.54
C THR A 71 6.63 -5.34 10.81
N ALA A 72 5.88 -5.00 9.76
CA ALA A 72 4.59 -4.33 9.86
C ALA A 72 3.71 -4.65 8.65
N ASN A 73 2.39 -4.60 8.84
CA ASN A 73 1.42 -4.78 7.76
C ASN A 73 0.86 -3.43 7.33
N TYR A 74 0.89 -3.18 6.02
CA TYR A 74 0.28 -2.02 5.38
C TYR A 74 -0.93 -2.49 4.55
N PRO A 75 -2.15 -2.00 4.81
CA PRO A 75 -3.30 -2.40 4.01
C PRO A 75 -3.17 -1.88 2.57
N ALA A 76 -3.14 -2.76 1.58
CA ALA A 76 -3.23 -2.41 0.17
C ALA A 76 -4.57 -1.70 -0.10
N HIS A 77 -4.55 -0.59 -0.84
CA HIS A 77 -5.76 0.21 -1.02
C HIS A 77 -6.02 0.58 -2.47
N LYS A 78 -5.16 1.40 -3.08
CA LYS A 78 -5.42 1.91 -4.43
C LYS A 78 -4.72 1.05 -5.47
N GLN A 79 -5.43 0.66 -6.53
CA GLN A 79 -4.82 -0.08 -7.62
C GLN A 79 -3.68 0.71 -8.28
N GLY A 80 -2.64 0.00 -8.72
CA GLY A 80 -1.46 0.60 -9.30
C GLY A 80 -0.40 -0.41 -9.70
N THR A 81 0.54 0.02 -10.54
CA THR A 81 1.66 -0.80 -11.00
C THR A 81 2.98 -0.11 -10.71
N ALA A 82 4.07 -0.89 -10.66
CA ALA A 82 5.42 -0.36 -10.44
C ALA A 82 5.63 0.33 -9.07
N LEU A 83 4.81 -0.03 -8.07
CA LEU A 83 4.78 0.54 -6.73
C LEU A 83 5.93 0.01 -5.86
N ARG A 84 6.33 0.78 -4.84
CA ARG A 84 7.41 0.46 -3.91
C ARG A 84 7.12 0.91 -2.48
N ALA A 85 7.66 0.16 -1.53
CA ALA A 85 7.87 0.63 -0.16
C ALA A 85 9.23 1.32 -0.08
N GLN A 86 9.31 2.39 0.71
CA GLN A 86 10.52 3.18 0.88
C GLN A 86 10.85 3.34 2.36
N LEU A 87 12.13 3.27 2.70
CA LEU A 87 12.66 3.56 4.03
C LEU A 87 13.59 4.76 3.93
N SER A 88 13.25 5.83 4.63
CA SER A 88 14.02 7.08 4.65
C SER A 88 14.27 7.53 6.08
N LEU A 89 15.48 7.28 6.59
CA LEU A 89 15.91 7.78 7.89
C LEU A 89 16.60 9.14 7.75
N HIS A 90 16.47 9.99 8.78
CA HIS A 90 16.91 11.39 8.74
C HIS A 90 18.42 11.55 8.49
N ASN A 91 19.23 10.54 8.78
CA ASN A 91 20.68 10.55 8.66
C ASN A 91 21.16 9.98 7.31
N TRP A 92 20.25 9.60 6.41
CA TRP A 92 20.57 9.05 5.10
C TRP A 92 20.42 10.10 3.99
N ASN A 93 21.24 9.98 2.95
CA ASN A 93 21.23 10.86 1.79
C ASN A 93 20.16 10.49 0.73
N ALA A 94 19.65 9.25 0.77
CA ALA A 94 18.65 8.75 -0.14
C ALA A 94 17.87 7.59 0.52
N PRO A 95 16.60 7.36 0.14
CA PRO A 95 15.84 6.24 0.66
C PRO A 95 16.39 4.89 0.16
N LEU A 96 16.08 3.83 0.91
CA LEU A 96 16.08 2.47 0.40
C LEU A 96 14.71 2.14 -0.16
N GLN A 97 14.66 1.24 -1.14
CA GLN A 97 13.42 0.84 -1.81
C GLN A 97 13.27 -0.68 -1.80
N SER A 98 12.04 -1.15 -1.66
CA SER A 98 11.70 -2.56 -1.87
C SER A 98 11.79 -2.94 -3.36
N HIS A 99 11.58 -4.22 -3.65
CA HIS A 99 11.18 -4.66 -4.98
C HIS A 99 9.84 -4.02 -5.38
N ILE A 100 9.59 -4.01 -6.70
CA ILE A 100 8.33 -3.55 -7.27
C ILE A 100 7.18 -4.49 -6.88
N TYR A 101 6.02 -3.92 -6.58
CA TYR A 101 4.75 -4.65 -6.53
C TYR A 101 3.63 -3.92 -7.29
N ASN A 102 2.53 -4.65 -7.50
CA ASN A 102 1.29 -4.14 -8.06
C ASN A 102 0.13 -4.35 -7.07
N ILE A 103 -0.89 -3.49 -7.15
CA ILE A 103 -2.18 -3.67 -6.47
C ILE A 103 -3.26 -3.72 -7.54
N GLU A 104 -4.10 -4.76 -7.52
CA GLU A 104 -5.25 -4.94 -8.39
C GLU A 104 -6.57 -4.68 -7.62
N ALA A 105 -7.62 -4.30 -8.35
CA ALA A 105 -8.95 -4.20 -7.76
C ALA A 105 -9.45 -5.57 -7.29
N ASN A 106 -10.08 -5.61 -6.12
CA ASN A 106 -10.59 -6.87 -5.56
C ASN A 106 -11.96 -7.22 -6.14
N GLN A 107 -11.96 -8.02 -7.21
CA GLN A 107 -13.18 -8.43 -7.94
C GLN A 107 -14.18 -9.19 -7.07
N ASN A 108 -13.71 -9.92 -6.04
CA ASN A 108 -14.59 -10.64 -5.11
C ASN A 108 -15.35 -9.71 -4.16
N LYS A 109 -14.96 -8.43 -4.11
CA LYS A 109 -15.58 -7.39 -3.29
C LYS A 109 -16.18 -6.25 -4.14
N ALA A 110 -16.46 -6.53 -5.41
CA ALA A 110 -17.07 -5.57 -6.32
C ALA A 110 -18.49 -5.17 -5.86
N ARG A 111 -18.82 -3.88 -6.05
CA ARG A 111 -20.12 -3.28 -5.74
C ARG A 111 -20.53 -2.26 -6.80
N VAL A 112 -21.84 -2.03 -6.94
CA VAL A 112 -22.35 -0.90 -7.73
C VAL A 112 -22.07 0.39 -6.97
N ALA A 113 -21.09 1.18 -7.43
CA ALA A 113 -20.73 2.45 -6.84
C ALA A 113 -21.73 3.55 -7.20
N THR A 114 -22.17 3.59 -8.45
CA THR A 114 -23.22 4.50 -8.93
C THR A 114 -24.13 3.79 -9.92
N LEU A 115 -25.40 4.18 -9.90
CA LEU A 115 -26.39 3.78 -10.90
C LEU A 115 -27.20 5.04 -11.26
N SER A 116 -27.21 5.41 -12.53
CA SER A 116 -27.98 6.54 -13.03
C SER A 116 -28.78 6.14 -14.26
N ALA A 117 -29.95 6.77 -14.40
CA ALA A 117 -30.81 6.64 -15.56
C ALA A 117 -30.94 8.01 -16.25
N THR A 118 -30.81 8.02 -17.57
CA THR A 118 -30.99 9.20 -18.41
C THR A 118 -32.05 8.94 -19.48
N ASN A 119 -32.60 10.02 -20.04
CA ASN A 119 -33.73 10.03 -20.99
C ASN A 119 -35.05 9.51 -20.40
N ASN A 120 -35.34 9.82 -19.14
CA ASN A 120 -36.43 9.20 -18.35
C ASN A 120 -37.88 9.49 -18.80
N ASP A 121 -38.09 10.24 -19.89
CA ASP A 121 -39.41 10.62 -20.44
C ASP A 121 -39.61 10.11 -21.88
N VAL A 122 -39.29 8.84 -22.10
CA VAL A 122 -39.40 8.19 -23.42
C VAL A 122 -40.79 7.69 -23.71
N TYR A 123 -41.26 7.99 -24.92
CA TYR A 123 -42.51 7.47 -25.46
C TYR A 123 -42.41 5.98 -25.77
N ALA A 124 -43.53 5.26 -25.62
CA ALA A 124 -43.65 3.84 -25.97
C ALA A 124 -43.75 3.60 -27.49
N ASP A 125 -42.90 4.26 -28.28
CA ASP A 125 -42.89 4.23 -29.75
C ASP A 125 -41.76 3.39 -30.34
N LYS A 126 -40.90 2.82 -29.48
CA LYS A 126 -39.69 2.04 -29.81
C LYS A 126 -38.59 2.82 -30.55
N LYS A 127 -38.65 4.15 -30.58
CA LYS A 127 -37.64 5.00 -31.23
C LYS A 127 -36.61 5.53 -30.24
N THR A 128 -37.00 5.71 -28.99
CA THR A 128 -36.15 6.28 -27.95
C THR A 128 -36.15 5.37 -26.73
N PHE A 129 -34.97 5.20 -26.11
CA PHE A 129 -34.79 4.30 -24.97
C PHE A 129 -34.17 5.03 -23.78
N ASN A 130 -34.52 4.61 -22.58
CA ASN A 130 -33.79 4.96 -21.37
C ASN A 130 -32.36 4.41 -21.47
N THR A 131 -31.38 5.18 -21.00
CA THR A 131 -30.01 4.71 -20.84
C THR A 131 -29.68 4.56 -19.36
N LEU A 132 -29.24 3.37 -18.97
CA LEU A 132 -28.75 3.08 -17.64
C LEU A 132 -27.22 3.06 -17.66
N THR A 133 -26.59 3.83 -16.77
CA THR A 133 -25.14 3.83 -16.58
C THR A 133 -24.81 3.34 -15.18
N SER A 134 -23.96 2.33 -15.07
CA SER A 134 -23.47 1.81 -13.80
C SER A 134 -21.95 1.92 -13.71
N ASN A 135 -21.43 2.39 -12.58
CA ASN A 135 -20.02 2.25 -12.23
C ASN A 135 -19.87 1.14 -11.19
N ILE A 136 -18.97 0.19 -11.43
CA ILE A 136 -18.64 -0.89 -10.50
C ILE A 136 -17.25 -0.62 -9.93
N THR A 137 -17.08 -0.77 -8.62
CA THR A 137 -15.78 -0.67 -7.95
C THR A 137 -15.64 -1.76 -6.89
N ASP A 138 -14.42 -2.10 -6.48
CA ASP A 138 -14.19 -2.84 -5.24
C ASP A 138 -14.47 -1.97 -4.00
N GLU A 139 -14.33 -2.52 -2.79
CA GLU A 139 -14.53 -1.80 -1.51
C GLU A 139 -13.58 -0.60 -1.29
N SER A 140 -12.48 -0.53 -2.03
CA SER A 140 -11.49 0.54 -2.00
C SER A 140 -11.67 1.57 -3.11
N ASP A 141 -12.79 1.50 -3.83
CA ASP A 141 -13.14 2.39 -4.95
C ASP A 141 -12.24 2.24 -6.18
N ASN A 142 -11.60 1.07 -6.33
CA ASN A 142 -10.90 0.73 -7.56
C ASN A 142 -11.90 0.18 -8.59
N PRO A 143 -11.90 0.69 -9.84
CA PRO A 143 -12.74 0.19 -10.92
C PRO A 143 -12.34 -1.21 -11.42
#